data_AF-A0A7C0UZK5-F1
#
_entry.id   AF-A0A7C0UZK5-F1
#
_cell.length_a   1.000
_cell.length_b   1.000
_cell.length_c   1.000
_cell.angle_alpha   90.00
_cell.angle_beta   90.00
_cell.angle_gamma   90.00
#
_symmetry.space_group_name_H-M   'P 1'
#
loop_
_entity.id
_entity.type
_entity.pdbx_description
1 polymer ?
#
loop_
_entity_poly.entity_id
_entity_poly.type
_entity_poly.pdbx_seq_one_letter_code
_entity_poly.pdbx_strand_id
1 'polypeptide(L)'
;MTVLLMIANVVIYLLTTYDKAFTSISDYWVSNAALIPVILLEPSEWYRFLTSMFLHGDIFHIFFNMYFLYLFGKEIEDVLGPG
;
A
#
# COMPACT_ATOMS: atom_id res chain seq x y z
N MET A 1 -1.17 -16.07 -2.64
CA MET A 1 -1.04 -14.80 -1.87
C MET A 1 -1.39 -13.52 -2.68
N THR A 2 -1.07 -13.43 -3.97
CA THR A 2 -0.95 -12.18 -4.74
C THR A 2 -2.27 -11.45 -4.85
N VAL A 3 -3.34 -12.18 -5.17
CA VAL A 3 -4.69 -11.61 -5.27
C VAL A 3 -5.16 -11.02 -3.93
N LEU A 4 -4.80 -11.63 -2.79
CA LEU A 4 -5.16 -11.11 -1.47
C LEU A 4 -4.45 -9.79 -1.19
N LEU A 5 -3.16 -9.69 -1.51
CA LEU A 5 -2.40 -8.44 -1.39
C LEU A 5 -2.95 -7.36 -2.32
N MET A 6 -3.36 -7.72 -3.53
CA MET A 6 -4.01 -6.77 -4.45
C MET A 6 -5.32 -6.24 -3.87
N ILE A 7 -6.19 -7.13 -3.36
CA ILE A 7 -7.45 -6.73 -2.72
C ILE A 7 -7.19 -5.80 -1.53
N ALA A 8 -6.23 -6.13 -0.66
CA ALA A 8 -5.88 -5.29 0.48
C ALA A 8 -5.42 -3.89 0.04
N ASN A 9 -4.54 -3.80 -0.96
CA ASN A 9 -4.07 -2.51 -1.49
C ASN A 9 -5.21 -1.68 -2.10
N VAL A 10 -6.11 -2.30 -2.86
CA VAL A 10 -7.27 -1.62 -3.45
C VAL A 10 -8.21 -1.10 -2.35
N VAL A 11 -8.51 -1.91 -1.34
CA VAL A 11 -9.37 -1.50 -0.22
C VAL A 11 -8.74 -0.34 0.54
N ILE A 12 -7.45 -0.41 0.86
CA ILE A 12 -6.75 0.64 1.59
C ILE A 12 -6.68 1.93 0.76
N TYR A 13 -6.44 1.85 -0.55
CA TYR A 13 -6.49 3.03 -1.42
C TYR A 13 -7.86 3.69 -1.41
N LEU A 14 -8.95 2.93 -1.58
CA LEU A 14 -10.30 3.48 -1.53
C LEU A 14 -10.59 4.16 -0.18
N LEU A 15 -10.16 3.56 0.93
CA LEU A 15 -10.32 4.12 2.27
C LEU A 15 -9.47 5.37 2.51
N THR A 16 -8.28 5.45 1.92
CA THR A 16 -7.34 6.56 2.18
C THR A 16 -7.50 7.76 1.25
N THR A 17 -8.32 7.61 0.21
CA THR A 17 -8.55 8.62 -0.83
C THR A 17 -10.02 9.02 -0.98
N TYR A 18 -10.95 8.45 -0.17
CA TYR A 18 -12.40 8.69 -0.31
C TYR A 18 -12.78 10.17 -0.20
N ASP A 19 -12.11 10.92 0.68
CA ASP A 19 -12.31 12.34 0.93
C ASP A 19 -11.74 13.23 -0.19
N LYS A 20 -10.88 12.65 -1.04
CA LYS A 20 -10.26 13.27 -2.21
C LYS A 20 -10.81 12.71 -3.52
N ALA A 21 -12.04 12.18 -3.52
CA ALA A 21 -12.69 11.61 -4.71
C ALA A 21 -11.83 10.55 -5.45
N PHE A 22 -11.04 9.78 -4.70
CA PHE A 22 -10.16 8.72 -5.21
C PHE A 22 -9.03 9.18 -6.14
N THR A 23 -8.68 10.48 -6.15
CA THR A 23 -7.59 11.00 -6.99
C THR A 23 -6.24 11.00 -6.28
N SER A 24 -6.23 11.23 -4.97
CA SER A 24 -5.00 11.30 -4.18
C SER A 24 -5.22 10.94 -2.72
N ILE A 25 -4.14 10.58 -2.02
CA ILE A 25 -4.17 10.33 -0.57
C ILE A 25 -4.49 11.60 0.24
N SER A 26 -5.21 11.43 1.35
CA SER A 26 -5.47 12.50 2.31
C SER A 26 -4.25 12.83 3.16
N ASP A 27 -4.07 14.11 3.51
CA ASP A 27 -3.01 14.57 4.43
C ASP A 27 -3.13 13.91 5.82
N TYR A 28 -4.36 13.57 6.22
CA TYR A 28 -4.61 12.79 7.44
C TYR A 28 -3.92 11.42 7.39
N TRP A 29 -4.05 10.69 6.28
CA TRP A 29 -3.45 9.37 6.14
C TRP A 29 -1.93 9.44 5.97
N VAL A 30 -1.43 10.48 5.29
CA VAL A 30 0.03 10.73 5.20
C VAL A 30 0.62 10.95 6.59
N SER A 31 0.03 11.84 7.39
CA SER A 31 0.53 12.14 8.74
C SER A 31 0.45 10.96 9.71
N ASN A 32 -0.54 10.07 9.58
CA ASN A 32 -0.75 8.97 10.51
C ASN A 32 -0.15 7.63 10.09
N ALA A 33 0.00 7.35 8.79
CA ALA A 33 0.38 6.01 8.32
C ALA A 33 1.55 6.00 7.32
N ALA A 34 1.99 7.16 6.81
CA ALA A 34 3.17 7.18 5.94
C ALA A 34 4.46 6.98 6.75
N LEU A 35 5.46 6.45 6.07
CA LEU A 35 6.81 6.29 6.61
C LEU A 35 7.52 7.65 6.58
N ILE A 36 7.66 8.27 7.76
CA ILE A 36 8.37 9.54 7.92
C ILE A 36 9.61 9.27 8.77
N PRO A 37 10.83 9.28 8.20
CA PRO A 37 12.04 8.81 8.89
C PRO A 37 12.31 9.44 10.26
N VAL A 38 12.04 10.75 10.39
CA VAL A 38 12.26 11.46 11.67
C VAL A 38 11.34 10.95 12.80
N ILE A 39 10.16 10.43 12.46
CA ILE A 39 9.16 9.94 13.42
C ILE A 39 9.52 8.51 13.90
N LEU A 40 10.24 7.74 13.09
CA LEU A 40 10.59 6.33 13.38
C LEU A 40 11.60 6.14 14.52
N LEU A 41 12.18 7.24 15.02
CA LEU A 41 13.03 7.23 16.21
C LEU A 41 12.24 6.79 17.44
N GLU A 42 10.92 6.96 17.43
CA GLU A 42 10.02 6.49 18.48
C GLU A 42 9.54 5.05 18.17
N PRO A 43 9.79 4.06 19.05
CA PRO A 43 9.35 2.68 18.84
C PRO A 43 7.83 2.52 18.68
N SER A 44 7.05 3.43 19.26
CA SER A 44 5.58 3.45 19.09
C SER A 44 5.16 3.72 17.64
N GLU A 45 6.05 4.23 16.80
CA GLU A 45 5.77 4.61 15.41
C GLU A 45 6.22 3.55 14.39
N TRP A 46 6.76 2.41 14.84
CA TRP A 46 7.25 1.35 13.95
C TRP A 46 6.15 0.67 13.12
N TYR A 47 4.88 0.81 13.50
CA TYR A 47 3.76 0.35 12.65
C TYR A 47 3.77 1.03 11.27
N ARG A 48 4.42 2.18 11.12
CA ARG A 48 4.62 2.89 9.85
C ARG A 48 5.43 2.09 8.83
N PHE A 49 6.31 1.18 9.27
CA PHE A 49 6.99 0.27 8.35
C PHE A 49 6.02 -0.61 7.59
N LEU A 50 5.01 -1.15 8.28
CA LEU A 50 4.01 -2.02 7.66
C LEU A 50 2.93 -1.22 6.93
N THR A 51 2.39 -0.18 7.58
CA THR A 51 1.26 0.58 7.01
C THR A 51 1.63 1.34 5.75
N SER A 52 2.85 1.86 5.66
CA SER A 52 3.33 2.56 4.45
C SER A 52 3.39 1.66 3.21
N MET A 53 3.53 0.34 3.36
CA MET A 53 3.55 -0.61 2.24
C MET A 53 2.23 -0.65 1.46
N PHE A 54 1.13 -0.19 2.07
CA PHE A 54 -0.21 -0.21 1.47
C PHE A 54 -0.70 1.18 1.03
N LEU A 55 0.01 2.25 1.38
CA LEU A 55 -0.37 3.60 1.01
C LEU A 55 0.03 3.92 -0.42
N HIS A 56 -0.91 4.49 -1.18
CA HIS A 56 -0.69 4.92 -2.55
C HIS A 56 -1.12 6.36 -2.72
N GLY A 57 -0.27 7.15 -3.38
CA GLY A 57 -0.43 8.60 -3.48
C GLY A 57 -1.50 9.05 -4.47
N ASP A 58 -1.72 8.28 -5.53
CA ASP A 58 -2.62 8.60 -6.64
C ASP A 58 -3.01 7.34 -7.45
N ILE A 59 -3.92 7.52 -8.40
CA ILE A 59 -4.50 6.41 -9.19
C ILE A 59 -3.48 5.70 -10.09
N PHE A 60 -2.52 6.44 -10.66
CA PHE A 60 -1.50 5.83 -11.51
C PHE A 60 -0.55 5.01 -10.65
N HIS A 61 -0.18 5.52 -9.48
CA HIS A 61 0.73 4.82 -8.59
C HIS A 61 0.15 3.45 -8.14
N ILE A 62 -1.12 3.38 -7.73
CA ILE A 62 -1.74 2.08 -7.41
C ILE A 62 -1.89 1.19 -8.64
N PHE A 63 -2.30 1.75 -9.78
CA PHE A 63 -2.46 0.96 -11.01
C PHE A 63 -1.18 0.23 -11.41
N PHE A 64 -0.05 0.96 -11.46
CA PHE A 64 1.22 0.36 -11.84
C PHE A 64 1.73 -0.64 -10.78
N ASN A 65 1.55 -0.37 -9.49
CA ASN A 65 1.90 -1.34 -8.45
C ASN A 65 1.08 -2.63 -8.58
N MET A 66 -0.23 -2.55 -8.83
CA MET A 66 -1.07 -3.74 -9.00
C MET A 66 -0.70 -4.50 -10.28
N TYR A 67 -0.36 -3.78 -11.35
CA TYR A 67 0.12 -4.39 -12.58
C TYR A 67 1.43 -5.17 -12.36
N PHE A 68 2.42 -4.55 -11.72
CA PHE A 68 3.69 -5.22 -11.41
C PHE A 68 3.54 -6.34 -10.39
N LEU A 69 2.72 -6.15 -9.36
CA LEU A 69 2.44 -7.17 -8.36
C LEU A 69 1.77 -8.39 -8.99
N TYR A 70 0.84 -8.19 -9.93
CA TYR A 70 0.25 -9.29 -10.66
C TYR A 70 1.28 -10.01 -11.54
N LEU A 71 2.05 -9.27 -12.34
CA LEU A 71 3.05 -9.84 -13.25
C LEU A 71 4.14 -10.63 -12.52
N PHE A 72 4.73 -10.07 -11.47
CA PHE A 72 5.84 -10.72 -10.79
C PHE A 72 5.38 -11.62 -9.64
N GLY A 73 4.33 -11.23 -8.92
CA GLY A 73 3.82 -12.00 -7.78
C GLY A 73 3.26 -13.35 -8.19
N LYS A 74 2.54 -13.44 -9.31
CA LYS A 74 2.05 -14.72 -9.84
C LYS A 74 3.19 -15.65 -10.24
N GLU A 75 4.20 -15.14 -10.94
CA GLU A 75 5.37 -15.94 -11.35
C GLU A 75 6.14 -16.46 -10.13
N ILE A 76 6.33 -15.62 -9.10
CA ILE A 76 6.99 -16.03 -7.85
C ILE A 76 6.16 -17.10 -7.13
N GLU A 77 4.84 -16.94 -7.03
CA GLU A 77 3.95 -17.95 -6.43
C GLU A 77 3.93 -19.26 -7.18
N ASP A 78 4.01 -19.21 -8.50
CA ASP A 78 4.00 -20.42 -9.33
C ASP A 78 5.33 -21.20 -9.17
N VAL A 79 6.44 -20.52 -8.90
CA VAL A 79 7.76 -21.13 -8.64
C VAL A 79 7.95 -21.59 -7.19
N LEU A 80 7.53 -20.80 -6.21
CA LEU A 80 7.75 -21.08 -4.78
C LEU A 80 6.59 -21.84 -4.12
N GLY A 81 5.46 -21.96 -4.82
CA GLY A 81 4.21 -22.50 -4.31
C GLY A 81 3.28 -21.41 -3.77
N PRO A 82 1.95 -21.64 -3.82
CA PRO A 82 0.98 -20.72 -3.24
C PRO A 82 1.08 -20.76 -1.72
N GLY A 83 1.72 -19.74 -1.14
CA GLY A 83 1.52 -19.36 0.26
C GLY A 83 0.16 -18.74 0.49
#